data_AF-A0A1Q5BR87-F1
#
_entry.id   AF-A0A1Q5BR87-F1
#
_cell.length_a   1.000
_cell.length_b   1.000
_cell.length_c   1.000
_cell.angle_alpha   90.00
_cell.angle_beta   90.00
_cell.angle_gamma   90.00
#
_symmetry.space_group_name_H-M   'P 1'
#
loop_
_entity.id
_entity.type
_entity.pdbx_description
1 polymer ?
#
loop_
_entity_poly.entity_id
_entity_poly.type
_entity_poly.pdbx_seq_one_letter_code
_entity_poly.pdbx_strand_id
1 'polypeptide(L)' 'MTGPEQVATDDDAAELIAQLKELAGADPADVRQVVAEVLAALDRAAGGALREHLPEAIRLDAGLGPATSARP' A
#
# COMPACT_ATOMS: atom_id res chain seq x y z
N MET A 1 20.01 22.96 -23.16
CA MET A 1 19.45 21.80 -22.45
C MET A 1 20.56 21.20 -21.60
N THR A 2 20.81 21.77 -20.41
CA THR A 2 21.71 21.21 -19.40
C THR A 2 20.88 20.35 -18.45
N GLY A 3 21.35 19.12 -18.20
CA GLY A 3 20.61 18.04 -17.53
C GLY A 3 20.34 18.27 -16.05
N PRO A 4 19.45 17.47 -15.43
CA PRO A 4 19.08 17.60 -14.03
C PRO A 4 20.16 16.98 -13.13
N GLU A 5 21.37 17.53 -13.15
CA GLU A 5 22.30 17.41 -12.03
C GLU A 5 21.96 18.53 -11.04
N GLN A 6 20.75 18.44 -10.49
CA GLN A 6 20.38 19.26 -9.34
C GLN A 6 21.18 18.68 -8.17
N VAL A 7 22.26 19.37 -7.81
CA VAL A 7 22.96 19.15 -6.55
C VAL A 7 21.89 19.30 -5.48
N ALA A 8 21.36 18.18 -4.98
CA ALA A 8 20.39 18.17 -3.90
C ALA A 8 21.06 18.91 -2.75
N THR A 9 20.58 20.12 -2.49
CA THR A 9 21.11 20.97 -1.43
C THR A 9 20.78 20.28 -0.11
N ASP A 10 21.55 20.52 0.96
CA ASP A 10 21.28 19.94 2.28
C ASP A 10 19.81 20.20 2.73
N ASP A 11 19.21 21.32 2.29
CA ASP A 11 17.79 21.63 2.44
C ASP A 11 16.85 20.63 1.74
N ASP A 12 17.12 20.25 0.49
CA ASP A 12 16.32 19.25 -0.24
C ASP A 12 16.39 17.88 0.46
N ALA A 13 17.56 17.52 0.97
CA ALA A 13 17.74 16.27 1.72
C ALA A 13 17.01 16.30 3.08
N ALA A 14 17.04 17.44 3.78
CA ALA A 14 16.31 17.64 5.03
C ALA A 14 14.79 17.58 4.81
N GLU A 15 14.30 18.16 3.72
CA GLU A 15 12.88 18.10 3.33
C GLU A 15 12.46 16.66 3.00
N LEU A 16 13.31 15.90 2.29
CA LEU A 16 13.06 14.49 2.03
C LEU A 16 13.02 13.66 3.31
N ILE A 17 13.92 13.94 4.27
CA ILE A 17 13.95 13.26 5.57
C ILE A 17 12.72 13.60 6.41
N ALA A 18 12.23 14.84 6.33
CA ALA A 18 10.99 15.25 7.00
C ALA A 18 9.77 14.51 6.42
N GLN A 19 9.68 14.43 5.09
CA GLN A 19 8.64 13.67 4.39
C GLN A 19 8.70 12.17 4.74
N LEU A 20 9.91 11.60 4.81
CA LEU A 20 10.09 10.21 5.21
C LEU A 20 9.72 9.97 6.68
N LYS A 21 9.99 10.92 7.57
CA LYS A 21 9.60 10.85 9.00
C LYS A 21 8.10 11.01 9.20
N GLU A 22 7.44 11.84 8.39
CA GLU A 22 5.98 11.94 8.36
C GLU A 22 5.36 10.62 7.90
N LEU A 23 5.88 10.05 6.81
CA LEU A 23 5.45 8.74 6.30
C LEU A 23 5.75 7.59 7.28
N ALA A 24 6.89 7.64 7.97
CA ALA A 24 7.28 6.67 9.00
C ALA A 24 6.59 6.93 10.36
N GLY A 25 5.95 8.08 10.53
CA GLY A 25 5.18 8.45 11.73
C GLY A 25 3.80 7.81 11.74
N ALA A 26 3.32 7.33 10.59
CA ALA A 26 2.16 6.45 10.55
C ALA A 26 2.56 5.09 11.12
N ASP A 27 1.89 4.66 12.19
CA ASP A 27 2.14 3.34 12.76
C ASP A 27 1.92 2.30 11.65
N PRO A 28 2.90 1.43 11.36
CA PRO A 28 2.73 0.42 10.32
C PRO A 28 1.55 -0.52 10.60
N ALA A 29 1.08 -0.64 11.85
CA ALA A 29 -0.17 -1.32 12.19
C ALA A 29 -1.41 -0.55 11.68
N ASP A 30 -1.47 0.76 11.88
CA ASP A 30 -2.56 1.60 11.40
C ASP A 30 -2.63 1.59 9.88
N VAL A 31 -1.48 1.67 9.19
CA VAL A 31 -1.41 1.59 7.73
C VAL A 31 -1.90 0.23 7.23
N ARG A 32 -1.48 -0.88 7.86
CA ARG A 32 -1.96 -2.23 7.51
C ARG A 32 -3.47 -2.37 7.73
N GLN A 33 -4.00 -1.78 8.80
CA GLN A 33 -5.44 -1.80 9.06
C GLN A 33 -6.22 -1.06 7.97
N VAL A 34 -5.83 0.16 7.63
CA VAL A 34 -6.48 0.95 6.57
C VAL A 34 -6.40 0.23 5.23
N VAL A 35 -5.24 -0.34 4.89
CA VAL A 35 -5.07 -1.12 3.65
C VAL A 35 -5.99 -2.34 3.64
N ALA A 36 -6.13 -3.07 4.75
CA ALA A 36 -7.05 -4.19 4.86
C ALA A 36 -8.51 -3.76 4.65
N GLU A 37 -8.93 -2.63 5.24
CA GLU A 37 -10.28 -2.09 5.06
C GLU A 37 -10.55 -1.67 3.61
N VAL A 38 -9.60 -0.99 2.96
CA VAL A 38 -9.71 -0.59 1.56
C VAL A 38 -9.78 -1.81 0.64
N LEU A 39 -8.92 -2.81 0.86
CA LEU A 39 -8.94 -4.05 0.06
C LEU A 39 -10.26 -4.83 0.24
N ALA A 40 -10.81 -4.87 1.46
CA ALA A 40 -12.11 -5.50 1.70
C ALA A 40 -13.27 -4.73 1.03
N ALA A 41 -13.21 -3.40 0.98
CA ALA A 41 -14.19 -2.58 0.27
C ALA A 41 -14.10 -2.77 -1.25
N LEU A 42 -12.87 -2.77 -1.79
CA LEU A 42 -12.62 -3.02 -3.21
C LEU A 42 -13.05 -4.42 -3.63
N ASP A 43 -12.77 -5.42 -2.81
CA ASP A 43 -13.19 -6.80 -3.07
C ASP A 43 -14.72 -6.92 -3.13
N ARG A 44 -15.46 -6.31 -2.19
CA ARG A 44 -16.93 -6.25 -2.26
C ARG A 44 -17.42 -5.52 -3.51
N ALA A 45 -16.79 -4.42 -3.89
CA ALA A 45 -17.13 -3.66 -5.09
C ALA A 45 -16.86 -4.47 -6.38
N ALA A 46 -15.80 -5.28 -6.39
CA ALA A 46 -15.41 -6.16 -7.49
C ALA A 46 -16.10 -7.53 -7.46
N GLY A 47 -17.07 -7.74 -6.56
CA GLY A 47 -17.79 -9.01 -6.44
C GLY A 47 -16.91 -10.21 -6.05
N GLY A 48 -15.80 -9.98 -5.35
CA GLY A 48 -14.88 -11.04 -4.92
C GLY A 48 -13.71 -11.32 -5.87
N ALA A 49 -13.70 -10.73 -7.07
CA ALA A 49 -12.69 -11.02 -8.10
C ALA A 49 -11.28 -10.50 -7.75
N LEU A 50 -11.16 -9.53 -6.84
CA LEU A 50 -9.87 -8.96 -6.43
C LEU A 50 -8.95 -10.03 -5.82
N ARG A 51 -9.52 -11.02 -5.12
CA ARG A 51 -8.77 -12.14 -4.53
C ARG A 51 -8.03 -13.00 -5.57
N GLU A 52 -8.52 -13.05 -6.81
CA GLU A 52 -7.92 -13.87 -7.88
C GLU A 52 -6.65 -13.24 -8.46
N HIS A 53 -6.52 -11.92 -8.31
CA HIS A 53 -5.39 -11.14 -8.82
C HIS A 53 -4.36 -10.78 -7.74
N LEU A 54 -4.65 -11.05 -6.46
CA LEU A 54 -3.77 -10.72 -5.36
C LEU A 54 -2.80 -11.87 -5.00
N PRO A 55 -1.51 -11.57 -4.79
CA PRO A 55 -0.56 -12.53 -4.23
C PRO A 55 -1.03 -13.05 -2.87
N GLU A 56 -0.66 -14.30 -2.54
CA GLU A 56 -1.07 -14.96 -1.28
C GLU A 56 -0.63 -14.20 -0.02
N ALA A 57 0.57 -13.63 -0.02
CA ALA A 57 1.08 -12.81 1.09
C ALA A 57 0.15 -11.62 1.39
N ILE A 58 -0.32 -10.91 0.36
CA ILE A 58 -1.20 -9.75 0.52
C ILE A 58 -2.60 -10.18 0.99
N ARG A 59 -3.09 -11.33 0.53
CA ARG A 59 -4.39 -11.86 0.97
C ARG A 59 -4.40 -12.20 2.46
N LEU A 60 -3.34 -12.85 2.93
CA LEU A 60 -3.15 -13.20 4.34
C LEU A 60 -3.04 -11.95 5.22
N ASP A 61 -2.22 -10.98 4.81
CA ASP A 61 -2.03 -9.72 5.56
C ASP A 61 -3.32 -8.88 5.62
N ALA A 62 -4.12 -8.88 4.55
CA ALA A 62 -5.39 -8.16 4.50
C ALA A 62 -6.56 -8.90 5.15
N GLY A 63 -6.35 -10.11 5.69
CA GLY A 63 -7.44 -10.94 6.23
C GLY A 63 -8.47 -11.35 5.16
N LEU A 64 -8.11 -11.23 3.87
CA LEU A 64 -8.89 -11.74 2.76
C LEU A 64 -8.67 -13.24 2.74
N GLY A 65 -9.53 -13.98 3.46
CA GLY A 65 -9.52 -15.44 3.50
C GLY A 65 -9.41 -16.09 2.12
N PRO A 66 -9.12 -17.40 2.05
CA PRO A 66 -8.85 -18.07 0.78
C PRO A 66 -9.95 -17.75 -0.22
N ALA A 67 -9.56 -17.58 -1.50
CA ALA A 67 -10.51 -17.55 -2.59
C ALA A 67 -11.20 -18.91 -2.62
N THR A 68 -12.20 -19.11 -1.77
CA THR A 68 -13.10 -20.23 -1.91
C THR A 68 -13.77 -19.95 -3.23
N SER A 69 -13.31 -20.68 -4.25
CA SER A 69 -13.96 -20.71 -5.54
C SER A 69 -15.35 -21.26 -5.26
N ALA A 70 -16.30 -20.35 -5.06
CA ALA A 70 -17.69 -20.69 -5.15
C ALA A 70 -17.91 -21.06 -6.62
N ARG A 71 -17.87 -22.35 -6.90
CA ARG A 71 -18.20 -22.91 -8.21
C ARG A 71 -18.90 -24.26 -8.00
N PRO A 72 -19.95 -24.61 -8.76
CA PRO A 72 -20.98 -23.81 -9.44
C PRO A 72 -22.32 -23.78 -8.68
#